data_AF-A0A7C1D7E2-F1
#
_entry.id   AF-A0A7C1D7E2-F1
#
_cell.length_a   1.000
_cell.length_b   1.000
_cell.length_c   1.000
_cell.angle_alpha   90.00
_cell.angle_beta   90.00
_cell.angle_gamma   90.00
#
_symmetry.space_group_name_H-M   'P 1'
#
loop_
_entity.id
_entity.type
_entity.pdbx_description
1 polymer ?
#
loop_
_entity_poly.entity_id
_entity_poly.type
_entity_poly.pdbx_seq_one_letter_code
_entity_poly.pdbx_strand_id
1 'polypeptide(L)'
;MDTQELVEVIKTWVDTYRETVEAGNDRQNDPKWRDNMIKFASVIMVPESLKDTPAQKILEAVIAKAKEKKSERVEEIYSLLCDVENYLNDSLAV
;
A
#
# COMPACT_ATOMS: atom_id res chain seq x y z
N MET A 1 -14.28 3.62 -4.09
CA MET A 1 -13.50 3.15 -2.94
C MET A 1 -13.96 3.94 -1.73
N ASP A 2 -14.61 3.26 -0.80
CA ASP A 2 -14.88 3.81 0.54
C ASP A 2 -13.70 3.51 1.50
N THR A 3 -13.77 4.01 2.74
CA THR A 3 -12.70 3.81 3.73
C THR A 3 -12.52 2.35 4.10
N GLN A 4 -13.59 1.54 4.16
CA GLN A 4 -13.49 0.12 4.54
C GLN A 4 -12.83 -0.67 3.42
N GLU A 5 -13.25 -0.46 2.17
CA GLU A 5 -12.61 -1.04 0.99
C GLU A 5 -11.12 -0.67 0.92
N LEU A 6 -10.77 0.57 1.24
CA LEU A 6 -9.38 0.99 1.31
C LEU A 6 -8.61 0.21 2.38
N VAL A 7 -9.14 0.09 3.60
CA VAL A 7 -8.50 -0.66 4.69
C VAL A 7 -8.24 -2.10 4.27
N GLU A 8 -9.23 -2.77 3.66
CA GLU A 8 -9.07 -4.14 3.18
C GLU A 8 -8.00 -4.27 2.10
N VAL A 9 -7.96 -3.33 1.15
CA VAL A 9 -6.94 -3.30 0.08
C VAL A 9 -5.54 -3.10 0.65
N ILE A 10 -5.37 -2.13 1.55
CA ILE A 10 -4.09 -1.84 2.20
C ILE A 10 -3.63 -3.05 2.99
N LYS A 11 -4.50 -3.61 3.82
CA LYS A 11 -4.20 -4.79 4.64
C LYS A 11 -3.78 -5.98 3.77
N THR A 12 -4.56 -6.28 2.72
CA THR A 12 -4.23 -7.39 1.80
C THR A 12 -2.86 -7.18 1.15
N TRP A 13 -2.56 -5.94 0.73
CA TRP A 13 -1.28 -5.62 0.10
C TRP A 13 -0.12 -5.78 1.11
N VAL A 14 -0.26 -5.23 2.32
CA VAL A 14 0.73 -5.27 3.40
C VAL A 14 0.99 -6.71 3.84
N ASP A 15 -0.07 -7.49 4.06
CA ASP A 15 0.04 -8.90 4.46
C ASP A 15 0.73 -9.73 3.36
N THR A 16 0.38 -9.51 2.08
CA THR A 16 1.04 -10.19 0.95
C THR A 16 2.54 -9.87 0.89
N TYR A 17 2.92 -8.62 1.17
CA TYR A 17 4.32 -8.22 1.24
C TYR A 17 5.02 -8.91 2.40
N ARG A 18 4.46 -8.85 3.62
CA ARG A 18 5.05 -9.47 4.82
C ARG A 18 5.21 -10.98 4.68
N GLU A 19 4.17 -11.68 4.22
CA GLU A 19 4.23 -13.12 3.97
C GLU A 19 5.31 -13.52 2.96
N THR A 20 5.66 -12.64 2.02
CA THR A 20 6.72 -12.91 1.05
C THR A 20 8.10 -12.56 1.63
N VAL A 21 8.25 -11.36 2.18
CA VAL A 21 9.56 -10.83 2.60
C VAL A 21 9.97 -11.36 3.97
N GLU A 22 9.09 -11.30 4.96
CA GLU A 22 9.40 -11.70 6.35
C GLU A 22 9.50 -13.22 6.50
N ALA A 23 8.81 -13.99 5.66
CA ALA A 23 8.98 -15.44 5.61
C ALA A 23 10.30 -15.87 4.94
N GLY A 24 11.14 -14.93 4.50
CA GLY A 24 12.40 -15.21 3.81
C GLY A 24 12.19 -15.87 2.44
N ASN A 25 11.06 -15.60 1.79
CA ASN A 25 10.76 -16.20 0.49
C ASN A 25 11.56 -15.47 -0.61
N ASP A 26 12.31 -16.23 -1.41
CA ASP A 26 13.06 -15.70 -2.56
C ASP A 26 12.17 -14.99 -3.59
N ARG A 27 10.85 -15.19 -3.54
CA ARG A 27 9.86 -14.47 -4.35
C ARG A 27 9.97 -12.95 -4.26
N GLN A 28 10.53 -12.38 -3.19
CA GLN A 28 10.76 -10.93 -3.13
C GLN A 28 11.71 -10.42 -4.23
N ASN A 29 12.56 -11.31 -4.78
CA ASN A 29 13.46 -11.01 -5.88
C ASN A 29 12.87 -11.34 -7.26
N ASP A 30 11.67 -11.94 -7.31
CA ASP A 30 10.97 -12.22 -8.56
C ASP A 30 10.45 -10.90 -9.17
N PRO A 31 10.95 -10.47 -10.34
CA PRO A 31 10.50 -9.25 -10.99
C PRO A 31 8.99 -9.27 -11.29
N LYS A 32 8.42 -10.43 -11.59
CA LYS A 32 6.99 -10.58 -11.87
C LYS A 32 6.15 -10.35 -10.62
N TRP A 33 6.61 -10.86 -9.47
CA TRP A 33 5.94 -10.60 -8.19
C TRP A 33 5.99 -9.11 -7.87
N ARG A 34 7.17 -8.48 -7.97
CA ARG A 34 7.32 -7.04 -7.74
C ARG A 34 6.44 -6.20 -8.67
N ASP A 35 6.40 -6.52 -9.96
CA ASP A 35 5.53 -5.85 -10.93
C ASP A 35 4.05 -5.98 -10.57
N ASN A 36 3.63 -7.15 -10.08
CA ASN A 36 2.26 -7.37 -9.64
C ASN A 36 1.93 -6.55 -8.38
N MET A 37 2.86 -6.43 -7.44
CA MET A 37 2.70 -5.58 -6.25
C MET A 37 2.54 -4.10 -6.63
N ILE A 38 3.34 -3.62 -7.60
CA ILE A 38 3.20 -2.26 -8.13
C ILE A 38 1.85 -2.05 -8.82
N LYS A 39 1.42 -3.01 -9.65
CA LYS A 39 0.09 -2.96 -10.30
C LYS A 39 -1.04 -2.91 -9.29
N PHE A 40 -0.96 -3.70 -8.23
CA PHE A 40 -1.96 -3.68 -7.17
C PHE A 40 -1.97 -2.32 -6.44
N ALA A 41 -0.81 -1.76 -6.09
CA ALA A 41 -0.75 -0.41 -5.50
C ALA A 41 -1.32 0.68 -6.44
N SER A 42 -1.22 0.49 -7.76
CA SER A 42 -1.69 1.47 -8.74
C SER A 42 -3.22 1.61 -8.82
N VAL A 43 -3.99 0.63 -8.31
CA VAL A 43 -5.46 0.68 -8.28
C VAL A 43 -6.01 1.33 -7.01
N ILE A 44 -5.15 1.66 -6.05
CA ILE A 44 -5.54 2.37 -4.83
C ILE A 44 -6.06 3.76 -5.21
N MET A 45 -7.17 4.14 -4.60
CA MET A 45 -7.78 5.46 -4.76
C MET A 45 -7.97 6.09 -3.38
N VAL A 46 -7.92 7.43 -3.33
CA VAL A 46 -8.17 8.18 -2.09
C VAL A 46 -9.68 8.32 -1.90
N PRO A 47 -10.27 7.76 -0.83
CA PRO A 47 -11.67 7.99 -0.49
C PRO A 47 -11.93 9.46 -0.13
N GLU A 48 -13.14 9.96 -0.40
CA GLU A 48 -13.49 11.35 -0.08
C GLU A 48 -13.41 11.65 1.43
N SER A 49 -13.68 10.65 2.28
CA SER A 49 -13.57 10.71 3.74
C SER A 49 -12.16 10.98 4.26
N LEU A 50 -11.13 10.75 3.43
CA LEU A 50 -9.74 11.00 3.77
C LEU A 50 -9.21 12.31 3.19
N LYS A 51 -10.04 13.10 2.50
CA LYS A 51 -9.64 14.44 2.03
C LYS A 51 -9.19 15.31 3.21
N ASP A 52 -8.13 16.06 2.98
CA ASP A 52 -7.45 16.95 3.92
C ASP A 52 -6.83 16.26 5.15
N THR A 53 -6.69 14.93 5.11
CA THR A 53 -6.01 14.16 6.17
C THR A 53 -4.54 13.89 5.82
N PRO A 54 -3.69 13.56 6.81
CA PRO A 54 -2.33 13.06 6.55
C PRO A 54 -2.32 11.84 5.61
N ALA A 55 -3.28 10.93 5.77
CA ALA A 55 -3.39 9.72 4.95
C ALA A 55 -3.58 10.03 3.46
N GLN A 56 -4.31 11.10 3.09
CA GLN A 56 -4.43 11.51 1.69
C GLN A 56 -3.06 11.73 1.05
N LYS A 57 -2.18 12.52 1.67
CA LYS A 57 -0.87 12.86 1.10
C LYS A 57 0.00 11.63 0.91
N ILE A 58 -0.08 10.69 1.84
CA ILE A 58 0.67 9.43 1.79
C ILE A 58 0.12 8.54 0.67
N LEU A 59 -1.21 8.41 0.55
CA LEU A 59 -1.85 7.67 -0.54
C LEU A 59 -1.54 8.27 -1.92
N GLU A 60 -1.55 9.59 -2.05
CA GLU A 60 -1.15 10.27 -3.28
C GLU A 60 0.31 9.95 -3.65
N ALA A 61 1.21 9.88 -2.67
CA ALA A 61 2.60 9.47 -2.87
C ALA A 61 2.70 7.99 -3.31
N VAL A 62 1.92 7.09 -2.71
CA VAL A 62 1.83 5.68 -3.13
C VAL A 62 1.38 5.58 -4.59
N ILE A 63 0.30 6.28 -4.95
CA ILE A 63 -0.26 6.28 -6.32
C ILE A 63 0.76 6.83 -7.32
N ALA A 64 1.44 7.93 -6.99
CA ALA A 64 2.47 8.52 -7.84
C ALA A 64 3.62 7.53 -8.08
N LYS A 65 4.12 6.87 -7.03
CA LYS A 65 5.19 5.87 -7.15
C LYS A 65 4.76 4.64 -7.93
N ALA A 66 3.55 4.14 -7.72
CA ALA A 66 3.02 3.00 -8.44
C ALA A 66 2.89 3.29 -9.95
N LYS A 67 2.57 4.54 -10.33
CA LYS A 67 2.50 4.97 -11.74
C LYS A 67 3.86 5.01 -12.44
N GLU A 68 4.97 5.13 -11.71
CA GLU A 68 6.32 5.03 -12.29
C GLU A 68 6.62 3.61 -12.81
N LYS A 69 5.85 2.60 -12.38
CA LYS A 69 6.01 1.17 -12.80
C LYS A 69 7.43 0.64 -12.55
N LYS A 70 8.06 1.11 -11.48
CA LYS A 70 9.40 0.75 -11.04
C LYS A 70 9.32 -0.32 -9.95
N SER A 71 9.69 -1.55 -10.28
CA SER A 71 9.59 -2.72 -9.39
C SER A 71 10.53 -2.63 -8.18
N GLU A 72 11.55 -1.78 -8.24
CA GLU A 72 12.41 -1.43 -7.10
C GLU A 72 11.67 -0.63 -6.01
N ARG A 73 10.52 -0.02 -6.32
CA ARG A 73 9.74 0.83 -5.38
C ARG A 73 8.83 0.07 -4.43
N VAL A 74 8.74 -1.26 -4.53
CA VAL A 74 7.81 -2.06 -3.72
C VAL A 74 8.03 -1.85 -2.22
N GLU A 75 9.27 -1.83 -1.75
CA GLU A 75 9.59 -1.61 -0.33
C GLU A 75 9.21 -0.19 0.15
N GLU A 76 9.41 0.82 -0.70
CA GLU A 76 9.01 2.18 -0.38
C GLU A 76 7.47 2.31 -0.31
N ILE A 77 6.75 1.64 -1.21
CA ILE A 77 5.28 1.58 -1.17
C ILE A 77 4.81 0.85 0.09
N TYR A 78 5.49 -0.24 0.50
CA TYR A 78 5.19 -0.93 1.75
C TYR A 78 5.26 0.00 2.95
N SER A 79 6.36 0.74 3.11
CA SER A 79 6.51 1.69 4.21
C SER A 79 5.39 2.71 4.26
N LEU A 80 5.05 3.31 3.11
CA LEU A 80 3.97 4.30 3.03
C LEU A 80 2.59 3.69 3.35
N LEU A 81 2.33 2.47 2.90
CA LEU A 81 1.06 1.79 3.18
C LEU A 81 0.93 1.39 4.66
N CYS A 82 2.03 1.02 5.31
CA CYS A 82 2.04 0.83 6.77
C CYS A 82 1.74 2.15 7.51
N ASP A 83 2.26 3.29 7.06
CA ASP A 83 1.93 4.58 7.68
C ASP A 83 0.43 4.91 7.54
N VAL A 84 -0.18 4.60 6.40
CA VAL A 84 -1.63 4.77 6.21
C VAL A 84 -2.40 3.79 7.09
N GLU A 85 -2.00 2.52 7.15
CA GLU A 85 -2.61 1.50 8.01
C GLU A 85 -2.59 1.93 9.49
N ASN A 86 -1.45 2.41 9.97
CA ASN A 86 -1.29 2.91 11.34
C ASN A 86 -2.22 4.11 11.61
N TYR A 87 -2.25 5.09 10.71
CA TYR A 87 -3.15 6.23 10.84
C TYR A 87 -4.62 5.82 10.91
N LEU A 88 -5.04 4.89 10.05
CA LEU A 88 -6.41 4.40 10.00
C LEU A 88 -6.75 3.60 11.27
N ASN A 89 -5.84 2.77 11.77
CA ASN A 89 -6.02 2.05 13.04
C ASN A 89 -6.13 3.01 14.22
N ASP A 90 -5.27 4.03 14.32
CA ASP A 90 -5.30 5.02 15.40
C ASP A 90 -6.57 5.90 15.34
N SER A 91 -7.04 6.21 14.13
CA SER A 91 -8.24 7.04 13.93
C SER A 91 -9.56 6.28 14.08
N LEU A 92 -9.54 4.96 13.86
CA LEU A 92 -10.72 4.07 13.95
C LEU A 92 -10.78 3.31 15.28
N ALA A 93 -9.73 3.32 16.10
CA ALA A 93 -9.74 2.87 17.48
C ALA A 93 -10.54 3.85 18.36
N VAL A 94 -11.87 3.74 18.29
CA VAL A 94 -12.82 4.32 19.26
C VAL A 94 -13.22 3.26 20.27
#